data_AF-A0A962MEC3-F1
#
_entry.id   AF-A0A962MEC3-F1
#
_cell.length_a   1.000
_cell.length_b   1.000
_cell.length_c   1.000
_cell.angle_alpha   90.00
_cell.angle_beta   90.00
_cell.angle_gamma   90.00
#
_symmetry.space_group_name_H-M   'P 1'
#
loop_
_entity.id
_entity.type
_entity.pdbx_description
1 polymer ?
#
loop_
_entity_poly.entity_id
_entity_poly.type
_entity_poly.pdbx_seq_one_letter_code
_entity_poly.pdbx_strand_id
1 'polypeptide(L)' 'ELRKILYMPAVVVSFGKHKNYQAFVKRLEANGKQKLEIIVAVMRKIITVAQAVLRTQTPFKSQLHAS' A
#
# COMPACT_ATOMS: atom_id res chain seq x y z
N GLU A 1 10.95 -1.29 -14.90
CA GLU A 1 10.11 -0.08 -15.01
C GLU A 1 9.00 0.02 -13.96
N LEU A 2 8.08 -0.93 -13.86
CA LEU A 2 6.96 -0.87 -12.90
C LEU A 2 7.40 -0.66 -11.43
N ARG A 3 8.48 -1.31 -11.00
CA ARG A 3 9.05 -1.13 -9.64
C ARG A 3 9.51 0.31 -9.38
N LYS A 4 10.11 0.99 -10.36
CA LYS A 4 10.60 2.38 -10.22
C LYS A 4 9.42 3.35 -10.11
N ILE A 5 8.40 3.16 -10.95
CA ILE A 5 7.18 3.99 -10.96
C ILE A 5 6.43 3.85 -9.62
N LEU A 6 6.36 2.64 -9.06
CA LEU A 6 5.64 2.38 -7.81
C LEU A 6 6.45 2.67 -6.54
N TYR A 7 7.77 2.84 -6.64
CA TYR A 7 8.62 3.00 -5.44
C TYR A 7 8.32 4.31 -4.72
N MET A 8 8.31 5.42 -5.46
CA MET A 8 8.04 6.75 -4.89
C MET A 8 6.62 6.88 -4.29
N PRO A 9 5.53 6.45 -4.96
CA PRO A 9 4.21 6.44 -4.35
C PRO A 9 4.11 5.46 -3.18
N ALA A 10 4.79 4.30 -3.21
CA ALA A 10 4.82 3.39 -2.07
C ALA A 10 5.54 3.98 -0.85
N VAL A 11 6.64 4.71 -1.05
CA VAL A 11 7.33 5.45 0.02
C VAL A 11 6.43 6.54 0.60
N VAL A 12 5.77 7.33 -0.24
CA VAL A 12 4.84 8.40 0.20
C VAL A 12 3.61 7.82 0.91
N VAL A 13 3.11 6.67 0.48
CA VAL A 13 1.97 6.00 1.13
C VAL A 13 2.38 5.31 2.44
N SER A 14 3.62 4.80 2.52
CA SER A 14 4.12 4.12 3.73
C SER A 14 4.51 5.12 4.82
N PHE A 15 5.20 6.19 4.46
CA PHE A 15 5.85 7.12 5.39
C PHE A 15 5.44 8.59 5.22
N GLY A 16 4.54 8.90 4.30
CA GLY A 16 4.02 10.26 4.08
C GLY A 16 2.72 10.56 4.82
N LYS A 17 2.06 11.65 4.43
CA LYS A 17 0.85 12.19 5.11
C LYS A 17 -0.44 11.38 4.86
N HIS A 18 -0.43 10.40 3.95
CA HIS A 18 -1.63 9.62 3.64
C HIS A 18 -1.91 8.56 4.70
N LYS A 19 -3.05 8.69 5.40
CA LYS A 19 -3.40 7.81 6.54
C LYS A 19 -3.89 6.42 6.15
N ASN A 20 -4.28 6.20 4.89
CA ASN A 20 -4.99 5.00 4.44
C ASN A 20 -4.21 3.68 4.67
N TYR A 21 -2.88 3.73 4.68
CA TYR A 21 -2.03 2.54 4.86
C TYR A 21 -1.20 2.59 6.15
N GLN A 22 -1.35 3.64 6.98
CA GLN A 22 -0.56 3.77 8.20
C GLN A 22 -0.86 2.68 9.22
N ALA A 23 -2.11 2.23 9.34
CA ALA A 23 -2.44 1.11 10.22
C ALA A 23 -1.69 -0.19 9.81
N PHE A 24 -1.59 -0.43 8.50
CA PHE A 24 -0.85 -1.57 7.95
C PHE A 24 0.66 -1.45 8.17
N VAL A 25 1.22 -0.25 7.96
CA VAL A 25 2.64 0.05 8.19
C VAL A 25 2.98 -0.13 9.67
N LYS A 26 2.22 0.50 10.58
CA LYS A 26 2.44 0.39 12.03
C LYS A 26 2.41 -1.05 12.52
N ARG A 27 1.53 -1.88 11.97
CA ARG A 27 1.50 -3.32 12.30
C ARG A 27 2.78 -4.04 11.85
N LEU A 28 3.34 -3.68 10.70
CA LEU A 28 4.60 -4.26 10.23
C LEU A 28 5.81 -3.75 11.04
N GLU A 29 5.80 -2.47 11.41
CA GLU A 29 6.81 -1.88 12.31
C GLU A 29 6.78 -2.54 13.69
N ALA A 30 5.59 -2.75 14.26
CA ALA A 30 5.41 -3.45 15.54
C ALA A 30 5.91 -4.91 15.49
N ASN A 31 5.87 -5.53 14.30
CA ASN A 31 6.44 -6.86 14.05
C ASN A 31 7.95 -6.84 13.77
N GLY A 32 8.63 -5.69 13.92
CA GLY A 32 10.08 -5.55 13.73
C GLY A 32 10.55 -5.63 12.27
N LYS A 33 9.66 -5.42 11.29
CA LYS A 33 10.01 -5.49 9.87
C LYS A 33 10.87 -4.30 9.44
N GLN A 34 11.82 -4.55 8.55
CA GLN A 34 12.68 -3.48 8.04
C GLN A 34 11.89 -2.54 7.11
N LYS A 35 12.26 -1.26 7.06
CA LYS A 35 11.56 -0.24 6.25
C LYS A 35 11.40 -0.64 4.78
N LEU A 36 12.40 -1.33 4.22
CA LEU A 36 12.37 -1.83 2.84
C LEU A 36 11.34 -2.95 2.66
N GLU A 37 11.22 -3.86 3.62
CA GLU A 37 10.20 -4.91 3.61
C GLU A 37 8.79 -4.32 3.69
N ILE A 38 8.62 -3.27 4.50
CA ILE A 38 7.36 -2.54 4.62
C ILE A 38 6.97 -1.91 3.29
N ILE A 39 7.90 -1.21 2.62
CA ILE A 39 7.66 -0.60 1.30
C ILE A 39 7.25 -1.68 0.30
N VAL A 40 7.95 -2.82 0.26
CA VAL A 40 7.63 -3.92 -0.66
C VAL A 40 6.26 -4.54 -0.35
N ALA A 41 5.89 -4.69 0.91
CA ALA A 41 4.56 -5.17 1.31
C ALA A 41 3.46 -4.19 0.89
N VAL A 42 3.68 -2.89 1.05
CA VAL A 42 2.76 -1.84 0.60
C VAL A 42 2.64 -1.81 -0.92
N MET A 43 3.75 -1.94 -1.65
CA MET A 43 3.74 -2.07 -3.12
C MET A 43 2.88 -3.25 -3.57
N ARG A 44 3.04 -4.42 -2.94
CA ARG A 44 2.20 -5.60 -3.24
C ARG A 44 0.72 -5.32 -2.97
N LYS A 45 0.40 -4.68 -1.84
CA LYS A 45 -0.98 -4.31 -1.51
C LYS A 45 -1.61 -3.39 -2.56
N ILE A 46 -0.88 -2.37 -3.02
CA ILE A 46 -1.34 -1.43 -4.06
C ILE A 46 -1.58 -2.18 -5.38
N ILE A 47 -0.66 -3.04 -5.79
CA ILE A 47 -0.79 -3.83 -7.02
C ILE A 47 -2.01 -4.75 -6.93
N THR A 48 -2.21 -5.45 -5.82
CA THR A 48 -3.37 -6.33 -5.63
C THR A 48 -4.68 -5.55 -5.66
N VAL A 49 -4.74 -4.36 -5.06
CA VAL A 49 -5.91 -3.48 -5.13
C VAL A 49 -6.17 -3.04 -6.57
N ALA A 50 -5.13 -2.59 -7.29
CA ALA A 50 -5.27 -2.19 -8.70
C ALA A 50 -5.73 -3.36 -9.57
N GLN A 51 -5.17 -4.56 -9.37
CA GLN A 51 -5.60 -5.78 -10.06
C GLN A 51 -7.05 -6.14 -9.74
N ALA A 52 -7.48 -6.00 -8.48
CA ALA A 52 -8.86 -6.23 -8.10
C ALA A 52 -9.80 -5.25 -8.81
N VAL A 53 -9.48 -3.94 -8.79
CA VAL A 53 -10.26 -2.88 -9.47
C VAL A 53 -10.35 -3.14 -10.98
N LEU A 54 -9.23 -3.48 -11.62
CA LEU A 54 -9.20 -3.80 -13.05
C LEU A 54 -10.04 -5.04 -13.39
N ARG A 55 -10.02 -6.05 -12.51
CA ARG A 55 -10.76 -7.29 -12.71
C ARG A 55 -12.26 -7.13 -12.45
N THR A 56 -12.66 -6.28 -11.51
CA THR A 56 -14.07 -6.09 -11.16
C THR A 56 -14.74 -4.93 -11.91
N GLN A 57 -13.99 -4.11 -12.67
CA GLN A 57 -14.47 -2.89 -13.35
C GLN A 57 -15.25 -1.91 -12.45
N THR A 58 -15.22 -2.10 -11.14
CA THR A 58 -15.89 -1.27 -10.16
C THR A 58 -14.90 -0.23 -9.63
N PRO A 59 -15.26 1.07 -9.57
CA PRO A 59 -14.40 2.10 -9.02
C PRO A 59 -13.94 1.76 -7.60
N PHE A 60 -12.68 2.09 -7.28
CA PHE A 60 -12.09 1.87 -5.97
C PHE A 60 -12.94 2.54 -4.87
N LYS A 61 -13.64 1.73 -4.05
CA LYS A 61 -14.42 2.20 -2.90
C LYS A 61 -13.53 2.28 -1.67
N SER A 62 -13.13 3.50 -1.30
CA SER A 62 -12.31 3.82 -0.11
C SER A 62 -12.92 3.36 1.23
N GLN A 63 -14.20 2.98 1.26
CA GLN A 63 -14.94 2.58 2.46
C GLN A 63 -14.63 1.16 2.97
N LEU A 64 -13.93 0.30 2.21
CA LEU A 64 -13.66 -1.08 2.62
C LEU A 64 -12.32 -1.28 3.36
N HIS A 65 -11.55 -0.20 3.57
CA HIS A 65 -10.19 -0.26 4.13
C HIS A 65 -9.96 0.70 5.32
N ALA A 66 -11.02 1.10 6.00
CA ALA A 66 -10.96 1.98 7.18
C ALA A 66 -11.14 1.24 8.52
N SER A 67 -11.07 -0.10 8.53
CA SER A 67 -11.23 -0.94 9.72
C SER A 67 -9.90 -1.50 10.21
#